data_AF-A0AAV7J0R5-F1
#
_entry.id   AF-A0AAV7J0R5-F1
#
_cell.length_a   1.000
_cell.length_b   1.000
_cell.length_c   1.000
_cell.angle_alpha   90.00
_cell.angle_beta   90.00
_cell.angle_gamma   90.00
#
_symmetry.space_group_name_H-M   'P 1'
#
loop_
_entity.id
_entity.type
_entity.pdbx_description
1 polymer ?
#
loop_
_entity_poly.entity_id
_entity_poly.type
_entity_poly.pdbx_seq_one_letter_code
_entity_poly.pdbx_strand_id
1 'polypeptide(L)'
;MRSEIGSAAEFLVKFLRMKTVNLPDHTLENFKDSLTKVLENHYTDHWFPDTPNRGSGYRCLRINGKMDPVIELAGANVGLVPRLLRASFPTELTMWIDPSEVSYRIGENGSICHIYERVDSDPEEITPRPSSSSSYSSSSSTYSSSSSASSSSGMSPSPTSSLRSISQQQQFESCKDSLIHEHLQFNEQFAAFVSS
;
A
#
# COMPACT_ATOMS: atom_id res chain seq x y z
N MET A 1 -4.43 6.09 10.70
CA MET A 1 -3.67 7.31 10.39
C MET A 1 -2.15 7.08 10.32
N ARG A 2 -1.50 6.65 11.42
CA ARG A 2 -0.02 6.60 11.48
C ARG A 2 0.64 5.62 10.51
N SER A 3 0.10 4.41 10.35
CA SER A 3 0.65 3.40 9.43
C SER A 3 0.54 3.87 7.98
N GLU A 4 -0.60 4.49 7.68
CA GLU A 4 -0.97 5.04 6.38
C GLU A 4 -0.04 6.22 6.03
N ILE A 5 0.04 7.25 6.88
CA ILE A 5 0.98 8.38 6.73
C ILE A 5 2.43 7.89 6.62
N GLY A 6 2.85 6.93 7.47
CA GLY A 6 4.21 6.38 7.45
C GLY A 6 4.55 5.71 6.11
N SER A 7 3.64 4.87 5.59
CA SER A 7 3.80 4.20 4.30
C SER A 7 3.84 5.18 3.12
N ALA A 8 3.02 6.24 3.17
CA ALA A 8 3.01 7.31 2.18
C ALA A 8 4.32 8.11 2.20
N ALA A 9 4.80 8.52 3.39
CA ALA A 9 6.05 9.23 3.54
C ALA A 9 7.27 8.40 3.10
N GLU A 10 7.31 7.11 3.45
CA GLU A 10 8.36 6.19 3.00
C GLU A 10 8.32 5.98 1.47
N PHE A 11 7.14 5.88 0.87
CA PHE A 11 7.00 5.80 -0.59
C PHE A 11 7.50 7.09 -1.27
N LEU A 12 7.13 8.26 -0.75
CA LEU A 12 7.53 9.55 -1.32
C LEU A 12 9.05 9.81 -1.19
N VAL A 13 9.71 9.24 -0.18
CA VAL A 13 11.19 9.22 -0.05
C VAL A 13 11.87 8.41 -1.17
N LYS A 14 11.21 7.40 -1.75
CA LYS A 14 11.81 6.58 -2.83
C LYS A 14 12.06 7.41 -4.09
N PHE A 15 11.19 8.37 -4.40
CA PHE A 15 11.41 9.35 -5.48
C PHE A 15 12.67 10.20 -5.26
N LEU A 16 12.83 10.78 -4.06
CA LEU A 16 14.02 11.54 -3.68
C LEU A 16 15.30 10.71 -3.79
N ARG A 17 15.26 9.42 -3.41
CA ARG A 17 16.39 8.48 -3.51
C ARG A 17 16.69 8.05 -4.96
N MET A 18 15.71 8.02 -5.86
CA MET A 18 15.86 7.50 -7.23
C MET A 18 16.15 8.54 -8.30
N LYS A 19 15.61 9.77 -8.19
CA LYS A 19 15.70 10.80 -9.25
C LYS A 19 16.67 11.96 -8.96
N THR A 20 17.43 11.90 -7.87
CA THR A 20 18.26 13.01 -7.38
C THR A 20 19.72 12.58 -7.19
N VAL A 21 20.66 13.51 -7.40
CA VAL A 21 22.07 13.34 -6.96
C VAL A 21 22.08 12.98 -5.48
N ASN A 22 22.70 11.84 -5.13
CA ASN A 22 22.70 11.18 -3.81
C ASN A 22 22.46 12.14 -2.62
N LEU A 23 21.19 12.33 -2.25
CA LEU A 23 20.82 13.01 -1.03
C LEU A 23 21.26 12.12 0.15
N PRO A 24 22.00 12.65 1.14
CA PRO A 24 22.42 11.87 2.30
C PRO A 24 21.23 11.22 3.00
N ASP A 25 21.40 9.99 3.53
CA ASP A 25 20.31 9.29 4.22
C ASP A 25 19.70 10.11 5.37
N HIS A 26 20.51 10.90 6.09
CA HIS A 26 19.99 11.80 7.14
C HIS A 26 19.05 12.89 6.58
N THR A 27 19.27 13.35 5.34
CA THR A 27 18.40 14.33 4.67
C THR A 27 17.08 13.68 4.24
N LEU A 28 17.14 12.43 3.77
CA LEU A 28 15.96 11.63 3.42
C LEU A 28 15.10 11.30 4.64
N GLU A 29 15.74 10.90 5.76
CA GLU A 29 15.04 10.62 7.01
C GLU A 29 14.47 11.90 7.63
N ASN A 30 15.22 13.02 7.67
CA ASN A 30 14.69 14.32 8.10
C ASN A 30 13.45 14.73 7.29
N PHE A 31 13.48 14.53 5.95
CA PHE A 31 12.33 14.81 5.10
C PHE A 31 11.13 13.91 5.43
N LYS A 32 11.34 12.60 5.64
CA LYS A 32 10.29 11.64 6.03
C LYS A 32 9.63 12.06 7.34
N ASP A 33 10.44 12.44 8.33
CA ASP A 33 10.02 12.92 9.64
C ASP A 33 9.23 14.23 9.56
N SER A 34 9.69 15.17 8.74
CA SER A 34 9.03 16.45 8.47
C SER A 34 7.66 16.22 7.81
N LEU A 35 7.62 15.43 6.74
CA LEU A 35 6.42 15.10 5.98
C LEU A 35 5.38 14.38 6.87
N THR A 36 5.82 13.43 7.69
CA THR A 36 4.97 12.73 8.66
C THR A 36 4.28 13.72 9.61
N LYS A 37 5.03 14.67 10.20
CA LYS A 37 4.51 15.67 11.14
C LYS A 37 3.56 16.66 10.48
N VAL A 38 3.86 17.11 9.25
CA VAL A 38 2.95 17.98 8.49
C VAL A 38 1.64 17.25 8.15
N LEU A 39 1.71 15.98 7.74
CA LEU A 39 0.54 15.16 7.42
C LEU A 39 -0.34 14.88 8.67
N GLU A 40 0.26 14.47 9.80
CA GLU A 40 -0.49 14.24 11.06
C GLU A 40 -1.25 15.51 11.49
N ASN A 41 -0.59 16.67 11.46
CA ASN A 41 -1.20 17.96 11.79
C ASN A 41 -2.29 18.36 10.77
N HIS A 42 -2.03 18.22 9.47
CA HIS A 42 -2.97 18.62 8.41
C HIS A 42 -4.25 17.76 8.42
N TYR A 43 -4.15 16.49 8.77
CA TYR A 43 -5.26 15.53 8.72
C TYR A 43 -6.04 15.38 10.03
N THR A 44 -5.63 16.05 11.13
CA THR A 44 -6.18 15.88 12.49
C THR A 44 -7.72 15.94 12.52
N ASP A 45 -8.34 17.02 12.03
CA ASP A 45 -9.81 17.18 12.00
C ASP A 45 -10.49 16.54 10.78
N HIS A 46 -9.72 15.87 9.93
CA HIS A 46 -10.14 15.39 8.60
C HIS A 46 -9.96 13.86 8.43
N TRP A 47 -9.87 13.10 9.52
CA TRP A 47 -9.68 11.65 9.52
C TRP A 47 -10.89 10.91 10.11
N PHE A 48 -11.58 10.10 9.29
CA PHE A 48 -12.86 9.48 9.66
C PHE A 48 -12.85 7.96 9.42
N PRO A 49 -12.37 7.14 10.38
CA PRO A 49 -12.21 5.69 10.19
C PRO A 49 -13.50 4.97 9.77
N ASP A 50 -14.65 5.36 10.33
CA ASP A 50 -15.95 4.74 10.03
C ASP A 50 -16.51 5.13 8.66
N THR A 51 -15.92 6.13 7.99
CA THR A 51 -16.30 6.60 6.65
C THR A 51 -15.06 7.00 5.85
N PRO A 52 -14.17 6.06 5.44
CA PRO A 52 -12.83 6.37 4.93
C PRO A 52 -12.80 7.42 3.81
N ASN A 53 -13.70 7.31 2.84
CA ASN A 53 -13.84 8.23 1.71
C ASN A 53 -14.15 9.70 2.11
N ARG A 54 -14.72 9.92 3.31
CA ARG A 54 -15.00 11.27 3.82
C ARG A 54 -13.69 12.01 4.02
N GLY A 55 -13.54 13.16 3.35
CA GLY A 55 -12.32 13.97 3.41
C GLY A 55 -11.16 13.44 2.55
N SER A 56 -11.31 12.32 1.82
CA SER A 56 -10.25 11.77 0.94
C SER A 56 -9.70 12.82 -0.03
N GLY A 57 -10.57 13.62 -0.67
CA GLY A 57 -10.15 14.71 -1.56
C GLY A 57 -9.43 15.88 -0.88
N TYR A 58 -9.51 16.03 0.44
CA TYR A 58 -8.71 16.98 1.22
C TYR A 58 -7.36 16.35 1.64
N ARG A 59 -7.33 15.04 1.89
CA ARG A 59 -6.12 14.24 2.16
C ARG A 59 -5.39 13.76 0.90
N CYS A 60 -5.79 14.27 -0.27
CA CYS A 60 -5.23 13.87 -1.55
C CYS A 60 -4.02 14.74 -1.87
N LEU A 61 -2.83 14.13 -1.87
CA LEU A 61 -1.62 14.80 -2.31
C LEU A 61 -1.58 14.81 -3.85
N ARG A 62 -1.42 15.98 -4.47
CA ARG A 62 -1.46 16.11 -5.93
C ARG A 62 -0.36 17.00 -6.50
N ILE A 63 0.44 16.40 -7.37
CA ILE A 63 1.40 17.08 -8.25
C ILE A 63 0.83 17.01 -9.67
N ASN A 64 0.59 18.16 -10.30
CA ASN A 64 0.29 18.29 -11.74
C ASN A 64 0.60 19.76 -12.09
N GLY A 65 1.65 19.97 -12.90
CA GLY A 65 2.29 21.28 -13.08
C GLY A 65 2.95 21.78 -11.80
N LYS A 66 2.15 22.25 -10.84
CA LYS A 66 2.56 22.69 -9.50
C LYS A 66 2.93 21.51 -8.58
N MET A 67 3.80 21.76 -7.61
CA MET A 67 4.05 20.89 -6.46
C MET A 67 2.88 20.92 -5.47
N ASP A 68 2.70 19.83 -4.73
CA ASP A 68 1.76 19.76 -3.61
C ASP A 68 2.24 20.62 -2.42
N PRO A 69 1.41 21.49 -1.81
CA PRO A 69 1.82 22.37 -0.71
C PRO A 69 2.31 21.65 0.56
N VAL A 70 1.81 20.46 0.88
CA VAL A 70 2.25 19.68 2.05
C VAL A 70 3.64 19.12 1.81
N ILE A 71 3.91 18.62 0.61
CA ILE A 71 5.23 18.10 0.23
C ILE A 71 6.25 19.26 0.10
N GLU A 72 5.83 20.40 -0.45
CA GLU A 72 6.63 21.64 -0.54
C GLU A 72 7.02 22.17 0.85
N LEU A 73 6.06 22.25 1.79
CA LEU A 73 6.32 22.63 3.18
C LEU A 73 7.25 21.64 3.89
N ALA A 74 7.02 20.33 3.72
CA ALA A 74 7.86 19.29 4.32
C ALA A 74 9.32 19.38 3.83
N GLY A 75 9.53 19.68 2.54
CA GLY A 75 10.85 19.92 1.95
C GLY A 75 11.50 21.22 2.44
N ALA A 76 10.74 22.32 2.51
CA ALA A 76 11.24 23.61 2.99
C ALA A 76 11.73 23.53 4.44
N ASN A 77 11.00 22.84 5.31
CA ASN A 77 11.36 22.59 6.72
C ASN A 77 12.72 21.92 6.92
N VAL A 78 13.24 21.21 5.90
CA VAL A 78 14.54 20.50 5.94
C VAL A 78 15.56 21.08 4.97
N GLY A 79 15.29 22.25 4.38
CA GLY A 79 16.22 22.96 3.50
C GLY A 79 16.33 22.39 2.07
N LEU A 80 15.41 21.53 1.62
CA LEU A 80 15.41 21.08 0.22
C LEU A 80 15.04 22.24 -0.71
N VAL A 81 15.89 22.49 -1.70
CA VAL A 81 15.68 23.53 -2.72
C VAL A 81 14.42 23.19 -3.55
N PRO A 82 13.42 24.07 -3.69
CA PRO A 82 12.15 23.75 -4.37
C PRO A 82 12.30 23.24 -5.81
N ARG A 83 13.28 23.76 -6.57
CA ARG A 83 13.61 23.26 -7.92
C ARG A 83 14.14 21.81 -7.90
N LEU A 84 14.94 21.46 -6.89
CA LEU A 84 15.47 20.10 -6.73
C LEU A 84 14.34 19.16 -6.32
N LEU A 85 13.56 19.54 -5.31
CA LEU A 85 12.36 18.83 -4.85
C LEU A 85 11.42 18.55 -6.03
N ARG A 86 11.08 19.56 -6.85
CA ARG A 86 10.17 19.40 -7.98
C ARG A 86 10.69 18.44 -9.06
N ALA A 87 12.01 18.37 -9.25
CA ALA A 87 12.66 17.46 -10.21
C ALA A 87 12.74 16.01 -9.70
N SER A 88 12.78 15.80 -8.38
CA SER A 88 12.81 14.47 -7.78
C SER A 88 11.50 13.68 -7.92
N PHE A 89 10.35 14.36 -8.12
CA PHE A 89 9.03 13.72 -8.19
C PHE A 89 8.51 13.58 -9.64
N PRO A 90 7.52 12.68 -9.90
CA PRO A 90 6.81 12.62 -11.17
C PRO A 90 6.31 13.99 -11.68
N THR A 91 6.10 14.11 -12.99
CA THR A 91 5.42 15.29 -13.54
C THR A 91 3.97 15.36 -13.05
N GLU A 92 3.33 14.19 -12.95
CA GLU A 92 1.96 13.99 -12.51
C GLU A 92 1.88 12.86 -11.47
N LEU A 93 1.46 13.18 -10.25
CA LEU A 93 1.22 12.23 -9.16
C LEU A 93 -0.09 12.59 -8.46
N THR A 94 -0.94 11.60 -8.23
CA THR A 94 -2.09 11.70 -7.33
C THR A 94 -1.97 10.60 -6.28
N MET A 95 -2.07 10.93 -5.00
CA MET A 95 -2.02 9.95 -3.90
C MET A 95 -3.15 10.21 -2.91
N TRP A 96 -3.83 9.15 -2.50
CA TRP A 96 -4.86 9.14 -1.47
C TRP A 96 -4.30 8.49 -0.21
N ILE A 97 -4.47 9.15 0.93
CA ILE A 97 -4.00 8.68 2.24
C ILE A 97 -5.23 8.63 3.15
N ASP A 98 -5.87 7.47 3.19
CA ASP A 98 -7.20 7.28 3.73
C ASP A 98 -7.19 6.25 4.88
N PRO A 99 -8.22 6.22 5.74
CA PRO A 99 -8.33 5.18 6.74
C PRO A 99 -8.29 3.79 6.12
N SER A 100 -7.37 2.95 6.60
CA SER A 100 -7.12 1.59 6.10
C SER A 100 -6.55 1.45 4.69
N GLU A 101 -6.34 2.52 3.91
CA GLU A 101 -5.80 2.44 2.54
C GLU A 101 -4.84 3.60 2.21
N VAL A 102 -3.73 3.28 1.53
CA VAL A 102 -2.94 4.27 0.79
C VAL A 102 -2.77 3.78 -0.64
N SER A 103 -3.20 4.59 -1.60
CA SER A 103 -3.10 4.30 -3.03
C SER A 103 -2.65 5.53 -3.82
N TYR A 104 -2.12 5.31 -5.03
CA TYR A 104 -1.60 6.37 -5.88
C TYR A 104 -1.80 6.06 -7.36
N ARG A 105 -1.65 7.09 -8.20
CA ARG A 105 -1.57 7.03 -9.66
C ARG A 105 -0.48 7.99 -10.14
N ILE A 106 0.33 7.54 -11.09
CA ILE A 106 1.30 8.37 -11.84
C ILE A 106 0.73 8.61 -13.24
N GLY A 107 0.73 9.87 -13.71
CA GLY A 107 0.07 10.27 -14.95
C GLY A 107 -1.46 10.40 -14.84
N GLU A 108 -2.07 11.20 -15.72
CA GLU A 108 -3.54 11.29 -15.81
C GLU A 108 -4.20 9.96 -16.24
N ASN A 109 -3.55 9.19 -17.12
CA ASN A 109 -4.06 7.90 -17.63
C ASN A 109 -3.52 6.66 -16.88
N GLY A 110 -2.76 6.82 -15.79
CA GLY A 110 -2.13 5.68 -15.09
C GLY A 110 -3.10 4.76 -14.34
N SER A 111 -2.64 3.54 -14.08
CA SER A 111 -3.28 2.60 -13.14
C SER A 111 -3.29 3.15 -11.71
N ILE A 112 -4.30 2.76 -10.93
CA ILE A 112 -4.26 2.94 -9.47
C ILE A 112 -3.49 1.78 -8.82
N CYS A 113 -2.62 2.13 -7.90
CA CYS A 113 -1.60 1.29 -7.29
C CYS A 113 -1.68 1.41 -5.76
N HIS A 114 -1.76 0.30 -5.03
CA HIS A 114 -1.81 0.33 -3.56
C HIS A 114 -0.40 0.28 -2.95
N ILE A 115 -0.19 1.07 -1.89
CA ILE A 115 1.02 1.11 -1.06
C ILE A 115 0.75 0.44 0.29
N TYR A 116 -0.44 0.64 0.83
CA TYR A 116 -0.91 0.07 2.09
C TYR A 116 -2.39 -0.30 1.94
N GLU A 117 -2.75 -1.50 2.41
CA GLU A 117 -4.11 -1.97 2.57
C GLU A 117 -4.17 -2.66 3.94
N ARG A 118 -5.10 -2.24 4.80
CA ARG A 118 -5.31 -2.91 6.08
C ARG A 118 -6.14 -4.17 5.83
N VAL A 119 -5.46 -5.31 5.77
CA VAL A 119 -6.12 -6.61 5.88
C VAL A 119 -6.60 -6.78 7.32
N ASP A 120 -7.81 -6.31 7.61
CA ASP A 120 -8.51 -6.71 8.82
C ASP A 120 -8.71 -8.22 8.75
N SER A 121 -8.06 -8.93 9.67
CA SER A 121 -8.25 -10.37 9.82
C SER A 121 -9.63 -10.57 10.41
N ASP A 122 -10.53 -11.22 9.66
CA ASP A 122 -11.76 -11.77 10.24
C ASP A 122 -11.37 -12.55 11.50
N PRO A 123 -12.03 -12.31 12.65
CA PRO A 123 -11.71 -13.03 13.87
C PRO A 123 -11.97 -14.52 13.62
N GLU A 124 -10.90 -15.33 13.64
CA GLU A 124 -10.99 -16.76 13.29
C GLU A 124 -12.17 -17.41 14.01
N GLU A 125 -13.14 -17.91 13.23
CA GLU A 125 -14.18 -18.78 13.78
C GLU A 125 -13.45 -19.92 14.50
N ILE A 126 -13.72 -20.08 15.80
CA ILE A 126 -12.92 -20.93 16.69
C ILE A 126 -13.20 -22.40 16.39
N THR A 127 -12.60 -22.87 15.29
CA THR A 127 -12.63 -24.26 14.84
C THR A 127 -11.88 -25.10 15.87
N PRO A 128 -12.54 -26.02 16.59
CA PRO A 128 -11.90 -26.73 17.68
C PRO A 128 -10.83 -27.68 17.13
N ARG A 129 -9.55 -27.39 17.39
CA ARG A 129 -8.44 -28.30 17.06
C ARG A 129 -8.71 -29.68 17.67
N PRO A 130 -8.71 -30.77 16.88
CA PRO A 130 -8.81 -32.13 17.42
C PRO A 130 -7.50 -32.53 18.09
N SER A 131 -7.39 -32.31 19.41
CA SER A 131 -6.23 -32.69 20.22
C SER A 131 -6.13 -34.22 20.36
N SER A 132 -5.05 -34.80 19.82
CA SER A 132 -4.79 -36.24 19.87
C SER A 132 -4.04 -36.67 21.13
N SER A 133 -4.74 -37.29 22.09
CA SER A 133 -4.15 -38.10 23.18
C SER A 133 -5.11 -39.19 23.64
N SER A 134 -4.60 -40.28 24.21
CA SER A 134 -5.29 -41.59 24.18
C SER A 134 -5.74 -42.16 25.54
N SER A 135 -6.90 -42.82 25.49
CA SER A 135 -7.27 -44.06 26.22
C SER A 135 -7.31 -44.10 27.77
N TYR A 136 -8.52 -44.18 28.32
CA TYR A 136 -8.90 -45.26 29.24
C TYR A 136 -10.42 -45.55 29.24
N SER A 137 -10.80 -46.79 29.58
CA SER A 137 -12.15 -47.39 29.54
C SER A 137 -13.00 -47.01 30.79
N SER A 138 -14.31 -47.29 30.98
CA SER A 138 -15.31 -48.25 30.43
C SER A 138 -16.74 -47.69 30.71
N SER A 139 -17.94 -48.23 30.40
CA SER A 139 -18.48 -49.36 29.58
C SER A 139 -20.04 -49.31 29.60
N SER A 140 -20.72 -49.94 28.62
CA SER A 140 -22.18 -50.27 28.56
C SER A 140 -23.17 -49.08 28.45
N SER A 141 -24.33 -49.17 27.77
CA SER A 141 -25.12 -50.34 27.33
C SER A 141 -25.71 -50.23 25.90
N THR A 142 -26.21 -51.37 25.41
CA THR A 142 -26.86 -51.71 24.12
C THR A 142 -28.08 -50.87 23.70
N TYR A 143 -28.32 -50.75 22.38
CA TYR A 143 -29.52 -51.28 21.66
C TYR A 143 -29.29 -51.29 20.12
N SER A 144 -30.15 -51.97 19.34
CA SER A 144 -30.00 -52.31 17.89
C SER A 144 -31.02 -51.53 17.01
N SER A 145 -31.09 -51.54 15.66
CA SER A 145 -30.61 -52.45 14.58
C SER A 145 -30.64 -51.77 13.18
N SER A 146 -29.90 -52.31 12.17
CA SER A 146 -30.14 -52.21 10.67
C SER A 146 -30.10 -50.82 9.97
N SER A 147 -29.73 -50.66 8.67
CA SER A 147 -29.26 -51.60 7.62
C SER A 147 -28.56 -50.90 6.42
N SER A 148 -27.58 -51.62 5.81
CA SER A 148 -27.14 -51.63 4.38
C SER A 148 -26.69 -50.36 3.61
N ALA A 149 -25.41 -50.35 3.19
CA ALA A 149 -24.86 -50.20 1.81
C ALA A 149 -25.38 -49.09 0.83
N SER A 150 -24.59 -48.46 -0.06
CA SER A 150 -23.15 -48.54 -0.42
C SER A 150 -22.74 -47.45 -1.44
N SER A 151 -21.43 -47.08 -1.52
CA SER A 151 -20.71 -46.44 -2.68
C SER A 151 -21.21 -45.08 -3.23
N SER A 152 -20.38 -44.15 -3.75
CA SER A 152 -18.91 -44.01 -3.87
C SER A 152 -18.54 -42.59 -4.37
N SER A 153 -17.24 -42.27 -4.40
CA SER A 153 -16.60 -41.27 -5.31
C SER A 153 -16.80 -39.76 -5.04
N GLY A 154 -15.90 -39.23 -4.20
CA GLY A 154 -15.19 -37.94 -4.26
C GLY A 154 -15.69 -36.74 -5.09
N MET A 155 -15.68 -35.57 -4.45
CA MET A 155 -15.66 -34.23 -5.06
C MET A 155 -14.46 -33.44 -4.50
N SER A 156 -13.70 -32.76 -5.35
CA SER A 156 -12.54 -31.96 -4.96
C SER A 156 -12.93 -30.54 -4.51
N PRO A 157 -12.27 -29.94 -3.50
CA PRO A 157 -12.40 -28.51 -3.22
C PRO A 157 -11.71 -27.69 -4.32
N SER A 158 -12.39 -26.67 -4.85
CA SER A 158 -11.79 -25.73 -5.83
C SER A 158 -11.03 -24.60 -5.11
N PRO A 159 -9.81 -24.23 -5.56
CA PRO A 159 -9.03 -23.15 -4.94
C PRO A 159 -9.47 -21.77 -5.45
N THR A 160 -10.47 -21.15 -4.80
CA THR A 160 -10.97 -19.80 -5.17
C THR A 160 -10.19 -18.63 -4.54
N SER A 161 -9.26 -18.89 -3.62
CA SER A 161 -8.44 -17.85 -2.96
C SER A 161 -7.35 -17.25 -3.87
N SER A 162 -6.82 -18.02 -4.83
CA SER A 162 -5.64 -17.62 -5.61
C SER A 162 -5.85 -16.44 -6.57
N LEU A 163 -7.08 -16.16 -7.00
CA LEU A 163 -7.32 -15.13 -8.02
C LEU A 163 -7.05 -13.71 -7.51
N ARG A 164 -7.35 -13.41 -6.24
CA ARG A 164 -7.10 -12.08 -5.66
C ARG A 164 -5.60 -11.76 -5.56
N SER A 165 -4.77 -12.73 -5.16
CA SER A 165 -3.32 -12.53 -5.07
C SER A 165 -2.68 -12.32 -6.44
N ILE A 166 -3.16 -13.03 -7.47
CA ILE A 166 -2.68 -12.85 -8.85
C ILE A 166 -3.01 -11.44 -9.37
N SER A 167 -4.23 -10.93 -9.14
CA SER A 167 -4.57 -9.55 -9.54
C SER A 167 -3.73 -8.49 -8.82
N GLN A 168 -3.54 -8.61 -7.50
CA GLN A 168 -2.70 -7.68 -6.74
C GLN A 168 -1.23 -7.72 -7.21
N GLN A 169 -0.69 -8.91 -7.47
CA GLN A 169 0.68 -9.06 -7.94
C GLN A 169 0.87 -8.51 -9.36
N GLN A 170 -0.08 -8.72 -10.28
CA GLN A 170 -0.04 -8.13 -11.63
C GLN A 170 -0.17 -6.60 -11.60
N GLN A 171 -1.02 -6.04 -10.73
CA GLN A 171 -1.08 -4.60 -10.50
C GLN A 171 0.26 -4.08 -9.98
N PHE A 172 0.84 -4.72 -8.96
CA PHE A 172 2.13 -4.31 -8.39
C PHE A 172 3.27 -4.32 -9.43
N GLU A 173 3.35 -5.36 -10.26
CA GLU A 173 4.31 -5.45 -11.36
C GLU A 173 4.11 -4.31 -12.39
N SER A 174 2.86 -4.05 -12.81
CA SER A 174 2.53 -2.94 -13.72
C SER A 174 2.84 -1.55 -13.14
N CYS A 175 2.65 -1.34 -11.84
CA CYS A 175 3.00 -0.11 -11.14
C CYS A 175 4.52 0.09 -11.01
N LYS A 176 5.25 -1.01 -10.78
CA LYS A 176 6.72 -1.06 -10.78
C LYS A 176 7.28 -0.77 -12.18
N ASP A 177 6.71 -1.35 -13.23
CA ASP A 177 7.09 -1.06 -14.62
C ASP A 177 6.79 0.41 -14.98
N SER A 178 5.69 0.98 -14.47
CA SER A 178 5.37 2.41 -14.63
C SER A 178 6.40 3.33 -13.98
N LEU A 179 6.85 3.00 -12.75
CA LEU A 179 7.93 3.70 -12.04
C LEU A 179 9.28 3.60 -12.78
N ILE A 180 9.57 2.45 -13.38
CA ILE A 180 10.79 2.21 -14.17
C ILE A 180 10.72 2.95 -15.51
N HIS A 181 9.58 2.96 -16.19
CA HIS A 181 9.38 3.66 -17.46
C HIS A 181 9.52 5.18 -17.29
N GLU A 182 8.96 5.76 -16.23
CA GLU A 182 9.22 7.17 -15.87
C GLU A 182 10.72 7.44 -15.65
N HIS A 183 11.44 6.53 -14.97
CA HIS A 183 12.86 6.69 -14.71
C HIS A 183 13.69 6.63 -16.02
N LEU A 184 13.35 5.73 -16.95
CA LEU A 184 13.99 5.64 -18.26
C LEU A 184 13.73 6.89 -19.12
N GLN A 185 12.47 7.33 -19.25
CA GLN A 185 12.12 8.54 -19.99
C GLN A 185 12.76 9.79 -19.38
N PHE A 186 12.87 9.87 -18.05
CA PHE A 186 13.55 10.97 -17.38
C PHE A 186 15.05 10.97 -17.65
N ASN A 187 15.71 9.80 -17.64
CA ASN A 187 17.14 9.70 -17.94
C ASN A 187 17.45 10.17 -19.39
N GLU A 188 16.58 9.86 -20.36
CA GLU A 188 16.71 10.39 -21.73
C GLU A 188 16.52 11.92 -21.78
N GLN A 189 15.50 12.46 -21.12
CA GLN A 189 15.25 13.91 -21.05
C GLN A 189 16.39 14.67 -20.36
N PHE A 190 16.96 14.10 -19.29
CA PHE A 190 18.09 14.70 -18.57
C PHE A 190 19.38 14.62 -19.39
N ALA A 191 19.64 13.50 -20.06
CA ALA A 191 20.76 13.35 -20.98
C ALA A 191 20.70 14.34 -22.16
N ALA A 192 19.50 14.54 -22.75
CA ALA A 192 19.28 15.55 -23.78
C ALA A 192 19.53 16.98 -23.25
N PHE A 193 19.04 17.31 -22.05
CA PHE A 193 19.24 18.62 -21.42
C PHE A 193 20.70 18.92 -21.08
N VAL A 194 21.49 17.92 -20.68
CA VAL A 194 22.94 18.09 -20.37
C VAL A 194 23.82 18.05 -21.63
N SER A 195 23.28 17.62 -22.76
CA SER A 195 23.98 17.57 -24.07
C SER A 195 23.66 18.77 -24.99
N SER A 196 23.08 19.85 -24.44
CA SER A 196 22.62 21.05 -25.16
C SER A 196 23.28 22.33 -24.65
#